data_AF-X1KXD7-F1
#
_entry.id   AF-X1KXD7-F1
#
_cell.length_a   1.000
_cell.length_b   1.000
_cell.length_c   1.000
_cell.angle_alpha   90.00
_cell.angle_beta   90.00
_cell.angle_gamma   90.00
#
_symmetry.space_group_name_H-M   'P 1'
#
loop_
_entity.id
_entity.type
_entity.pdbx_description
1 polymer ?
#
loop_
_entity_poly.entity_id
_entity_poly.type
_entity_poly.pdbx_seq_one_letter_code
_entity_poly.pdbx_strand_id
1 'polypeptide(L)'
;SHRREKWFFAGLALCGVLLAFGRWNPMYRVLRHIPILNLFRVPARYLCLTSLGLALLSAIGLEALERQAKSRPGPMGWALLGVIGVSLAAALAGVRSAPDVEGLVAAWRWLPMTFLVATGAVVLGAGRVGTNLCKMAACLVLLVDLYAFGAVLDGTYNATVPHQEAARKPQSLSWFAQDDGLYRLYTKEEIIPALSVMRESYYPNLALTYGLPSANVYLPLVPRSYAAFIDDLDA
;
A
#
# COMPACT_ATOMS: atom_id res chain seq x y z
N SER A 1 -21.02 21.66 17.90
CA SER A 1 -19.66 22.18 18.20
C SER A 1 -18.68 21.01 18.16
N HIS A 2 -18.00 20.78 17.03
CA HIS A 2 -17.10 19.62 16.85
C HIS A 2 -15.72 19.80 17.51
N ARG A 3 -15.56 20.75 18.45
CA ARG A 3 -14.23 21.11 18.98
C ARG A 3 -13.57 19.92 19.69
N ARG A 4 -14.31 19.16 20.49
CA ARG A 4 -13.78 17.99 21.21
C ARG A 4 -13.43 16.85 20.24
N GLU A 5 -14.31 16.56 19.30
CA GLU A 5 -14.12 15.52 18.26
C GLU A 5 -12.90 15.82 17.38
N LYS A 6 -12.71 17.07 16.95
CA LYS A 6 -11.53 17.49 16.18
C LYS A 6 -10.23 17.16 16.91
N TRP A 7 -10.11 17.53 18.18
CA TRP A 7 -8.90 17.25 18.96
C TRP A 7 -8.73 15.76 19.24
N PHE A 8 -9.83 15.03 19.47
CA PHE A 8 -9.80 13.59 19.63
C PHE A 8 -9.26 12.89 18.39
N PHE A 9 -9.82 13.16 17.20
CA PHE A 9 -9.38 12.53 15.96
C PHE A 9 -8.00 12.99 15.49
N ALA A 10 -7.62 14.24 15.76
CA ALA A 10 -6.25 14.71 15.56
C ALA A 10 -5.25 13.97 16.46
N GLY A 11 -5.60 13.80 17.74
CA GLY A 11 -4.83 12.98 18.67
C GLY A 11 -4.74 11.52 18.22
N LEU A 12 -5.86 10.93 17.78
CA LEU A 12 -5.90 9.57 17.25
C LEU A 12 -4.97 9.40 16.05
N ALA A 13 -5.02 10.34 15.09
CA ALA A 13 -4.20 10.29 13.90
C ALA A 13 -2.71 10.45 14.21
N LEU A 14 -2.37 11.39 15.11
CA LEU A 14 -1.01 11.59 15.57
C LEU A 14 -0.47 10.36 16.31
N CYS A 15 -1.26 9.78 17.21
CA CYS A 15 -0.92 8.54 17.91
C CYS A 15 -0.67 7.39 16.95
N GLY A 16 -1.52 7.22 15.92
CA GLY A 16 -1.34 6.21 14.88
C GLY A 16 0.01 6.33 14.17
N VAL A 17 0.38 7.54 13.74
CA VAL A 17 1.68 7.81 13.11
C VAL A 17 2.84 7.55 14.07
N LEU A 18 2.76 8.05 15.31
CA LEU A 18 3.81 7.86 16.31
C LEU A 18 4.04 6.38 16.63
N LEU A 19 2.99 5.58 16.72
CA LEU A 19 3.10 4.13 16.93
C LEU A 19 3.64 3.41 15.69
N ALA A 20 3.35 3.90 14.47
CA ALA A 20 3.83 3.32 13.23
C ALA A 20 5.36 3.38 13.06
N PHE A 21 6.05 4.30 13.76
CA PHE A 21 7.53 4.32 13.82
C PHE A 21 8.15 3.09 14.52
N GLY A 22 7.35 2.28 15.21
CA GLY A 22 7.75 0.96 15.71
C GLY A 22 8.97 1.03 16.63
N ARG A 23 10.07 0.37 16.24
CA ARG A 23 11.29 0.25 17.07
C ARG A 23 11.92 1.59 17.47
N TRP A 24 11.65 2.65 16.70
CA TRP A 24 12.15 4.00 16.94
C TRP A 24 11.29 4.79 17.93
N ASN A 25 10.13 4.26 18.34
CA ASN A 25 9.28 4.83 19.37
C ASN A 25 9.45 4.06 20.70
N PRO A 26 9.96 4.69 21.78
CA PRO A 26 10.09 4.05 23.09
C PRO A 26 8.77 3.47 23.62
N MET A 27 7.64 4.13 23.36
CA MET A 27 6.31 3.66 23.80
C MET A 27 5.92 2.34 23.15
N TYR A 28 6.33 2.12 21.89
CA TYR A 28 6.05 0.86 21.20
C TYR A 28 6.76 -0.32 21.87
N ARG A 29 7.92 -0.09 22.51
CA ARG A 29 8.62 -1.15 23.27
C ARG A 29 7.76 -1.63 24.43
N VAL A 30 7.12 -0.73 25.16
CA VAL A 30 6.22 -1.07 26.27
C VAL A 30 4.99 -1.82 25.75
N LEU A 31 4.39 -1.34 24.65
CA LEU A 31 3.20 -1.95 24.05
C LEU A 31 3.38 -3.43 23.68
N ARG A 32 4.60 -3.84 23.27
CA ARG A 32 4.92 -5.24 22.97
C ARG A 32 4.85 -6.19 24.17
N HIS A 33 4.83 -5.66 25.39
CA HIS A 33 4.69 -6.47 26.61
C HIS A 33 3.23 -6.59 27.07
N ILE A 34 2.33 -5.78 26.50
CA ILE A 34 0.91 -5.78 26.87
C ILE A 34 0.21 -6.89 26.07
N PRO A 35 -0.49 -7.84 26.72
CA PRO A 35 -1.24 -8.88 26.02
C PRO A 35 -2.28 -8.25 25.08
N ILE A 36 -2.59 -8.93 23.96
CA ILE A 36 -3.41 -8.44 22.83
C ILE A 36 -2.69 -7.41 21.96
N LEU A 37 -2.08 -6.37 22.55
CA LEU A 37 -1.32 -5.36 21.78
C LEU A 37 -0.01 -5.94 21.22
N ASN A 38 0.56 -6.94 21.87
CA ASN A 38 1.71 -7.70 21.39
C ASN A 38 1.44 -8.50 20.11
N LEU A 39 0.17 -8.71 19.73
CA LEU A 39 -0.20 -9.36 18.46
C LEU A 39 0.06 -8.45 17.25
N PHE A 40 0.11 -7.14 17.45
CA PHE A 40 0.44 -6.15 16.41
C PHE A 40 1.95 -6.02 16.21
N ARG A 41 2.55 -7.10 15.67
CA ARG A 41 3.98 -7.20 15.40
C ARG A 41 4.47 -6.33 14.25
N VAL A 42 3.56 -5.85 13.39
CA VAL A 42 3.86 -4.98 12.26
C VAL A 42 3.41 -3.55 12.61
N PRO A 43 4.34 -2.65 12.98
CA PRO A 43 4.01 -1.29 13.41
C PRO A 43 3.21 -0.50 12.36
N ALA A 44 3.43 -0.74 11.06
CA ALA A 44 2.72 -0.05 9.99
C ALA A 44 1.18 -0.18 10.08
N ARG A 45 0.66 -1.22 10.75
CA ARG A 45 -0.79 -1.40 10.96
C ARG A 45 -1.43 -0.30 11.80
N TYR A 46 -0.67 0.42 12.63
CA TYR A 46 -1.19 1.56 13.38
C TYR A 46 -1.54 2.75 12.49
N LEU A 47 -1.06 2.79 11.23
CA LEU A 47 -1.48 3.80 10.25
C LEU A 47 -2.98 3.72 9.93
N CYS A 48 -3.64 2.58 10.18
CA CYS A 48 -5.11 2.51 10.07
C CYS A 48 -5.82 3.51 10.99
N LEU A 49 -5.26 3.78 12.20
CA LEU A 49 -5.79 4.80 13.10
C LEU A 49 -5.58 6.20 12.52
N THR A 50 -4.45 6.43 11.85
CA THR A 50 -4.17 7.65 11.11
C THR A 50 -5.18 7.87 10.00
N SER A 51 -5.40 6.88 9.15
CA SER A 51 -6.37 6.96 8.05
C SER A 51 -7.78 7.24 8.57
N LEU A 52 -8.21 6.56 9.64
CA LEU A 52 -9.51 6.79 10.26
C LEU A 52 -9.64 8.22 10.81
N GLY A 53 -8.65 8.68 11.58
CA GLY A 53 -8.65 10.02 12.14
C GLY A 53 -8.67 11.10 11.06
N LEU A 54 -7.87 10.94 10.01
CA LEU A 54 -7.86 11.86 8.87
C LEU A 54 -9.16 11.85 8.08
N ALA A 55 -9.80 10.69 7.87
CA ALA A 55 -11.09 10.60 7.18
C ALA A 55 -12.18 11.39 7.92
N LEU A 56 -12.26 11.24 9.25
CA LEU A 56 -13.24 11.95 10.08
C LEU A 56 -12.92 13.45 10.18
N LEU A 57 -11.64 13.83 10.28
CA LEU A 57 -11.23 15.23 10.21
C LEU A 57 -11.57 15.86 8.85
N SER A 58 -11.40 15.13 7.75
CA SER A 58 -11.78 15.57 6.40
C SER A 58 -13.28 15.78 6.28
N ALA A 59 -14.11 14.91 6.87
CA ALA A 59 -15.56 15.09 6.90
C ALA A 59 -15.96 16.37 7.66
N ILE A 60 -15.38 16.59 8.85
CA ILE A 60 -15.60 17.82 9.63
C ILE A 60 -15.08 19.05 8.87
N GLY A 61 -13.95 18.92 8.17
CA GLY A 61 -13.37 19.96 7.32
C GLY A 61 -14.29 20.33 6.17
N LEU A 62 -14.85 19.34 5.48
CA LEU A 62 -15.81 19.55 4.40
C LEU A 62 -17.05 20.28 4.90
N GLU A 63 -17.63 19.87 6.03
CA GLU A 63 -18.78 20.56 6.63
C GLU A 63 -18.46 22.03 6.96
N ALA A 64 -17.24 22.31 7.44
CA ALA A 64 -16.80 23.68 7.71
C ALA A 64 -16.62 24.52 6.43
N LEU A 65 -16.23 23.90 5.31
CA LEU A 65 -16.14 24.54 4.00
C LEU A 65 -17.53 24.82 3.42
N GLU A 66 -18.49 23.93 3.62
CA GLU A 66 -19.88 24.11 3.16
C GLU A 66 -20.54 25.35 3.76
N ARG A 67 -20.27 25.63 5.03
CA ARG A 67 -20.79 26.82 5.73
C ARG A 67 -20.24 28.14 5.19
N GLN A 68 -19.14 28.11 4.44
CA GLN A 68 -18.49 29.30 3.89
C GLN A 68 -18.86 29.57 2.42
N ALA A 69 -19.59 28.66 1.78
CA ALA A 69 -19.83 28.70 0.35
C ALA A 69 -20.76 29.86 -0.06
N LYS A 70 -20.46 30.45 -1.24
CA LYS A 70 -21.23 31.56 -1.85
C LYS A 70 -22.00 31.09 -3.07
N SER A 71 -23.07 31.80 -3.44
CA SER A 71 -24.01 31.36 -4.47
C SER A 71 -23.46 31.34 -5.90
N ARG A 72 -22.43 32.15 -6.23
CA ARG A 72 -21.85 32.20 -7.58
C ARG A 72 -20.32 32.37 -7.58
N PRO A 73 -19.60 31.70 -8.48
CA PRO A 73 -18.15 31.83 -8.60
C PRO A 73 -17.75 33.18 -9.17
N GLY A 74 -16.89 33.91 -8.44
CA GLY A 74 -16.20 35.10 -8.97
C GLY A 74 -15.00 34.74 -9.84
N PRO A 75 -14.28 35.72 -10.42
CA PRO A 75 -13.12 35.48 -11.30
C PRO A 75 -12.02 34.67 -10.60
N MET A 76 -11.74 34.94 -9.33
CA MET A 76 -10.79 34.16 -8.53
C MET A 76 -11.27 32.71 -8.28
N GLY A 77 -12.58 32.49 -8.18
CA GLY A 77 -13.15 31.14 -8.04
C GLY A 77 -12.91 30.31 -9.30
N TRP A 78 -13.11 30.92 -10.47
CA TRP A 78 -12.79 30.28 -11.76
C TRP A 78 -11.29 30.02 -11.94
N ALA A 79 -10.43 30.95 -11.53
CA ALA A 79 -8.97 30.74 -11.57
C ALA A 79 -8.56 29.52 -10.72
N LEU A 80 -9.10 29.38 -9.51
CA LEU A 80 -8.82 28.23 -8.64
C LEU A 80 -9.36 26.91 -9.20
N LEU A 81 -10.54 26.91 -9.81
CA LEU A 81 -11.07 25.75 -10.54
C LEU A 81 -10.18 25.37 -11.73
N GLY A 82 -9.62 26.37 -12.42
CA GLY A 82 -8.62 26.17 -13.47
C GLY A 82 -7.35 25.50 -12.94
N VAL A 83 -6.82 25.96 -11.80
CA VAL A 83 -5.66 25.32 -11.13
C VAL A 83 -5.96 23.86 -10.78
N ILE A 84 -7.16 23.58 -10.25
CA ILE A 84 -7.60 22.20 -10.00
C ILE A 84 -7.59 21.41 -11.30
N GLY A 85 -8.27 21.88 -12.34
CA GLY A 85 -8.34 21.21 -13.64
C GLY A 85 -6.96 20.91 -14.24
N VAL A 86 -6.04 21.87 -14.22
CA VAL A 86 -4.66 21.70 -14.69
C VAL A 86 -3.90 20.67 -13.86
N SER A 87 -4.04 20.71 -12.52
CA SER A 87 -3.38 19.74 -11.63
C SER A 87 -3.87 18.31 -11.89
N LEU A 88 -5.19 18.13 -12.07
CA LEU A 88 -5.78 16.83 -12.39
C LEU A 88 -5.35 16.35 -13.77
N ALA A 89 -5.35 17.22 -14.77
CA ALA A 89 -4.88 16.90 -16.10
C ALA A 89 -3.40 16.50 -16.11
N ALA A 90 -2.56 17.21 -15.35
CA ALA A 90 -1.14 16.87 -15.22
C ALA A 90 -0.93 15.51 -14.54
N ALA A 91 -1.67 15.20 -13.47
CA ALA A 91 -1.61 13.90 -12.82
C ALA A 91 -2.05 12.77 -13.77
N LEU A 92 -3.18 12.94 -14.45
CA LEU A 92 -3.69 11.96 -15.42
C LEU A 92 -2.74 11.78 -16.60
N ALA A 93 -2.21 12.86 -17.17
CA ALA A 93 -1.26 12.80 -18.27
C ALA A 93 0.04 12.09 -17.83
N GLY A 94 0.59 12.44 -16.66
CA GLY A 94 1.79 11.79 -16.13
C GLY A 94 1.63 10.27 -15.97
N VAL A 95 0.46 9.83 -15.50
CA VAL A 95 0.14 8.40 -15.35
C VAL A 95 -0.14 7.72 -16.69
N ARG A 96 -0.89 8.37 -17.59
CA ARG A 96 -1.29 7.78 -18.89
C ARG A 96 -0.18 7.76 -19.93
N SER A 97 0.78 8.67 -19.83
CA SER A 97 1.92 8.75 -20.74
C SER A 97 3.11 7.89 -20.31
N ALA A 98 3.07 7.30 -19.11
CA ALA A 98 4.11 6.40 -18.65
C ALA A 98 4.08 5.09 -19.47
N PRO A 99 5.18 4.72 -20.15
CA PRO A 99 5.21 3.53 -21.01
C PRO A 99 5.31 2.23 -20.21
N ASP A 100 5.86 2.30 -18.99
CA ASP A 100 6.21 1.17 -18.15
C ASP A 100 6.10 1.53 -16.65
N VAL A 101 6.37 0.54 -15.80
CA VAL A 101 6.30 0.69 -14.34
C VAL A 101 7.33 1.70 -13.83
N GLU A 102 8.51 1.77 -14.44
CA GLU A 102 9.53 2.75 -14.05
C GLU A 102 9.07 4.18 -14.34
N GLY A 103 8.46 4.42 -15.50
CA GLY A 103 7.81 5.68 -15.83
C GLY A 103 6.70 6.06 -14.85
N LEU A 104 5.87 5.08 -14.46
CA LEU A 104 4.82 5.29 -13.46
C LEU A 104 5.39 5.68 -12.09
N VAL A 105 6.46 5.02 -11.63
CA VAL A 105 7.16 5.36 -10.38
C VAL A 105 7.81 6.74 -10.46
N ALA A 106 8.35 7.12 -11.62
CA ALA A 106 8.90 8.46 -11.82
C ALA A 106 7.83 9.55 -11.70
N ALA A 107 6.65 9.34 -12.32
CA ALA A 107 5.49 10.22 -12.16
C ALA A 107 5.00 10.27 -10.71
N TRP A 108 5.02 9.13 -10.02
CA TRP A 108 4.55 8.98 -8.64
C TRP A 108 5.22 9.94 -7.65
N ARG A 109 6.51 10.23 -7.84
CA ARG A 109 7.29 11.14 -6.99
C ARG A 109 6.71 12.57 -6.94
N TRP A 110 6.01 12.98 -7.99
CA TRP A 110 5.47 14.33 -8.12
C TRP A 110 3.99 14.43 -7.75
N LEU A 111 3.25 13.30 -7.73
CA LEU A 111 1.82 13.28 -7.40
C LEU A 111 1.47 13.93 -6.05
N PRO A 112 2.22 13.72 -4.95
CA PRO A 112 1.92 14.39 -3.69
C PRO A 112 1.90 15.92 -3.80
N MET A 113 2.82 16.49 -4.59
CA MET A 113 2.88 17.94 -4.81
C MET A 113 1.73 18.44 -5.69
N THR A 114 1.38 17.72 -6.75
CA THR A 114 0.26 18.11 -7.62
C THR A 114 -1.07 18.05 -6.87
N PHE A 115 -1.31 17.02 -6.05
CA PHE A 115 -2.53 16.92 -5.25
C PHE A 115 -2.55 17.86 -4.04
N LEU A 116 -1.39 18.24 -3.50
CA LEU A 116 -1.31 19.31 -2.50
C LEU A 116 -1.79 20.65 -3.09
N VAL A 117 -1.34 20.98 -4.30
CA VAL A 117 -1.78 22.19 -5.01
C VAL A 117 -3.28 22.14 -5.31
N ALA A 118 -3.78 21.02 -5.84
CA ALA A 118 -5.20 20.85 -6.12
C ALA A 118 -6.07 20.97 -4.86
N THR A 119 -5.68 20.30 -3.78
CA THR A 119 -6.40 20.35 -2.49
C THR A 119 -6.35 21.74 -1.88
N GLY A 120 -5.20 22.41 -1.93
CA GLY A 120 -5.07 23.81 -1.51
C GLY A 120 -6.00 24.74 -2.29
N ALA A 121 -6.11 24.55 -3.60
CA ALA A 121 -7.03 25.32 -4.45
C ALA A 121 -8.50 25.05 -4.10
N VAL A 122 -8.88 23.81 -3.74
CA VAL A 122 -10.23 23.49 -3.24
C VAL A 122 -10.51 24.25 -1.94
N VAL A 123 -9.59 24.20 -0.96
CA VAL A 123 -9.76 24.87 0.34
C VAL A 123 -9.86 26.38 0.18
N LEU A 124 -8.99 27.00 -0.61
CA LEU A 124 -9.02 28.44 -0.89
C LEU A 124 -10.25 28.85 -1.72
N GLY A 125 -10.75 27.93 -2.54
CA GLY A 125 -11.89 28.10 -3.43
C GLY A 125 -13.24 27.95 -2.73
N ALA A 126 -13.31 27.24 -1.60
CA ALA A 126 -14.57 26.90 -0.93
C ALA A 126 -15.48 28.09 -0.64
N GLY A 127 -14.92 29.23 -0.21
CA GLY A 127 -15.69 30.47 0.03
C GLY A 127 -15.91 31.34 -1.21
N ARG A 128 -15.47 30.89 -2.38
CA ARG A 128 -15.42 31.63 -3.65
C ARG A 128 -16.18 30.95 -4.79
N VAL A 129 -16.66 29.72 -4.59
CA VAL A 129 -17.46 28.96 -5.55
C VAL A 129 -18.73 28.42 -4.87
N GLY A 130 -19.68 27.92 -5.66
CA GLY A 130 -20.88 27.27 -5.14
C GLY A 130 -20.55 25.97 -4.41
N THR A 131 -21.32 25.64 -3.36
CA THR A 131 -21.10 24.45 -2.52
C THR A 131 -21.02 23.16 -3.32
N ASN A 132 -21.96 22.96 -4.25
CA ASN A 132 -22.01 21.75 -5.09
C ASN A 132 -20.78 21.64 -5.99
N LEU A 133 -20.31 22.77 -6.53
CA LEU A 133 -19.12 22.83 -7.36
C LEU A 133 -17.85 22.52 -6.56
N CYS A 134 -17.75 23.05 -5.34
CA CYS A 134 -16.65 22.73 -4.42
C CYS A 134 -16.64 21.24 -4.04
N LYS A 135 -17.80 20.66 -3.71
CA LYS A 135 -17.93 19.22 -3.42
C LYS A 135 -17.52 18.37 -4.61
N MET A 136 -18.04 18.69 -5.79
CA MET A 136 -17.69 17.99 -7.02
C MET A 136 -16.18 18.08 -7.30
N ALA A 137 -15.58 19.26 -7.15
CA ALA A 137 -14.13 19.43 -7.32
C ALA A 137 -13.33 18.60 -6.30
N ALA A 138 -13.71 18.61 -5.03
CA ALA A 138 -13.07 17.79 -3.99
C ALA A 138 -13.19 16.29 -4.30
N CYS A 139 -14.38 15.83 -4.70
CA CYS A 139 -14.60 14.44 -5.11
C CYS A 139 -13.76 14.05 -6.34
N LEU A 140 -13.67 14.93 -7.35
CA LEU A 140 -12.85 14.70 -8.53
C LEU A 140 -11.37 14.61 -8.17
N VAL A 141 -10.88 15.51 -7.29
CA VAL A 141 -9.50 15.44 -6.77
C VAL A 141 -9.25 14.09 -6.11
N LEU A 142 -10.14 13.64 -5.23
CA LEU A 142 -10.02 12.35 -4.56
C LEU A 142 -10.05 11.16 -5.54
N LEU A 143 -10.96 11.16 -6.52
CA LEU A 143 -11.06 10.06 -7.50
C LEU A 143 -9.81 9.97 -8.37
N VAL A 144 -9.29 11.12 -8.83
CA VAL A 144 -8.08 11.17 -9.66
C VAL A 144 -6.84 10.81 -8.82
N ASP A 145 -6.78 11.22 -7.55
CA ASP A 145 -5.73 10.80 -6.61
C ASP A 145 -5.71 9.28 -6.45
N LEU A 146 -6.85 8.67 -6.11
CA LEU A 146 -6.95 7.21 -5.95
C LEU A 146 -6.60 6.47 -7.25
N TYR A 147 -7.05 6.97 -8.40
CA TYR A 147 -6.69 6.40 -9.70
C TYR A 147 -5.19 6.49 -9.98
N ALA A 148 -4.60 7.68 -9.77
CA ALA A 148 -3.21 7.94 -10.10
C ALA A 148 -2.23 7.15 -9.21
N PHE A 149 -2.51 7.05 -7.92
CA PHE A 149 -1.77 6.17 -7.01
C PHE A 149 -2.04 4.68 -7.31
N GLY A 150 -3.28 4.33 -7.64
CA GLY A 150 -3.68 2.97 -8.01
C GLY A 150 -2.94 2.43 -9.22
N ALA A 151 -2.73 3.25 -10.25
CA ALA A 151 -2.04 2.83 -11.47
C ALA A 151 -0.63 2.28 -11.22
N VAL A 152 0.13 2.85 -10.27
CA VAL A 152 1.45 2.35 -9.86
C VAL A 152 1.31 0.99 -9.15
N LEU A 153 0.31 0.88 -8.27
CA LEU A 153 0.06 -0.35 -7.51
C LEU A 153 -0.40 -1.49 -8.41
N ASP A 154 -1.22 -1.21 -9.41
CA ASP A 154 -1.71 -2.19 -10.40
C ASP A 154 -0.58 -2.77 -11.26
N GLY A 155 0.48 -2.00 -11.50
CA GLY A 155 1.70 -2.48 -12.16
C GLY A 155 2.73 -3.14 -11.22
N THR A 156 2.50 -3.11 -9.90
CA THR A 156 3.46 -3.61 -8.90
C THR A 156 2.81 -4.61 -7.95
N TYR A 157 2.30 -4.14 -6.81
CA TYR A 157 1.80 -4.97 -5.72
C TYR A 157 0.47 -5.66 -6.03
N ASN A 158 -0.41 -5.00 -6.77
CA ASN A 158 -1.71 -5.54 -7.17
C ASN A 158 -1.65 -6.27 -8.52
N ALA A 159 -0.48 -6.30 -9.16
CA ALA A 159 -0.33 -6.97 -10.45
C ALA A 159 -0.66 -8.46 -10.32
N THR A 160 -1.67 -8.89 -11.06
CA THR A 160 -2.06 -10.31 -11.11
C THR A 160 -1.37 -11.00 -12.28
N VAL A 161 -0.94 -12.24 -12.07
CA VAL A 161 -0.37 -13.09 -13.11
C VAL A 161 -1.49 -13.84 -13.84
N PRO A 162 -1.44 -13.99 -15.18
CA PRO A 162 -2.41 -14.80 -15.91
C PRO A 162 -2.50 -16.23 -15.37
N HIS A 163 -3.71 -16.79 -15.33
CA HIS A 163 -3.93 -18.14 -14.78
C HIS A 163 -3.02 -19.20 -15.42
N GLN A 164 -2.80 -19.14 -16.74
CA GLN A 164 -1.93 -20.09 -17.44
C GLN A 164 -0.48 -20.03 -16.93
N GLU A 165 0.03 -18.83 -16.65
CA GLU A 165 1.36 -18.66 -16.12
C GLU A 165 1.44 -19.05 -14.64
N ALA A 166 0.40 -18.74 -13.85
CA ALA A 166 0.32 -19.17 -12.45
C ALA A 166 0.23 -20.70 -12.32
N ALA A 167 -0.53 -21.36 -13.21
CA ALA A 167 -0.73 -22.81 -13.23
C ALA A 167 0.35 -23.58 -14.01
N ARG A 168 1.29 -22.88 -14.66
CA ARG A 168 2.39 -23.51 -15.40
C ARG A 168 3.18 -24.39 -14.44
N LYS A 169 3.35 -25.65 -14.83
CA LYS A 169 4.15 -26.61 -14.07
C LYS A 169 5.65 -26.39 -14.31
N PRO A 170 6.51 -26.62 -13.31
CA PRO A 170 7.96 -26.63 -13.50
C PRO A 170 8.39 -27.61 -14.59
N GLN A 171 9.46 -27.28 -15.31
CA GLN A 171 9.93 -28.11 -16.44
C GLN A 171 10.49 -29.45 -15.98
N SER A 172 11.16 -29.48 -14.83
CA SER A 172 11.75 -30.67 -14.23
C SER A 172 10.75 -31.57 -13.51
N LEU A 173 9.45 -31.23 -13.49
CA LEU A 173 8.47 -32.00 -12.72
C LEU A 173 8.31 -33.44 -13.24
N SER A 174 8.42 -33.62 -14.55
CA SER A 174 8.36 -34.95 -15.17
C SER A 174 9.53 -35.84 -14.79
N TRP A 175 10.68 -35.26 -14.45
CA TRP A 175 11.87 -35.99 -14.01
C TRP A 175 11.65 -36.59 -12.62
N PHE A 176 11.17 -35.80 -11.66
CA PHE A 176 10.84 -36.30 -10.32
C PHE A 176 9.71 -37.33 -10.31
N ALA A 177 8.78 -37.24 -11.27
CA ALA A 177 7.70 -38.24 -11.38
C ALA A 177 8.20 -39.63 -11.81
N GLN A 178 9.44 -39.74 -12.31
CA GLN A 178 10.08 -40.98 -12.73
C GLN A 178 11.12 -41.50 -11.74
N ASP A 179 11.43 -40.71 -10.69
CA ASP A 179 12.43 -41.04 -9.70
C ASP A 179 11.78 -41.70 -8.47
N ASP A 180 12.00 -43.01 -8.32
CA ASP A 180 11.53 -43.79 -7.16
C ASP A 180 12.50 -43.70 -5.96
N GLY A 181 13.53 -42.84 -6.04
CA GLY A 181 14.51 -42.61 -5.00
C GLY A 181 13.93 -42.00 -3.72
N LEU A 182 14.57 -42.30 -2.58
CA LEU A 182 14.26 -41.66 -1.30
C LEU A 182 15.10 -40.40 -1.14
N TYR A 183 14.51 -39.24 -1.40
CA TYR A 183 15.16 -37.94 -1.23
C TYR A 183 14.20 -36.89 -0.67
N ARG A 184 14.77 -35.74 -0.31
CA ARG A 184 14.05 -34.50 -0.03
C ARG A 184 14.73 -33.37 -0.78
N LEU A 185 13.93 -32.51 -1.40
CA LEU A 185 14.42 -31.37 -2.15
C LEU A 185 14.84 -30.26 -1.19
N TYR A 186 16.12 -29.96 -1.17
CA TYR A 186 16.65 -28.76 -0.55
C TYR A 186 16.73 -27.64 -1.60
N THR A 187 16.17 -26.49 -1.28
CA THR A 187 16.10 -25.33 -2.16
C THR A 187 16.65 -24.12 -1.43
N LYS A 188 17.64 -23.45 -2.01
CA LYS A 188 18.17 -22.21 -1.44
C LYS A 188 17.21 -21.05 -1.71
N GLU A 189 16.62 -20.49 -0.67
CA GLU A 189 15.55 -19.48 -0.76
C GLU A 189 16.07 -18.03 -0.91
N GLU A 190 17.06 -17.81 -1.77
CA GLU A 190 17.74 -16.50 -1.92
C GLU A 190 17.02 -15.51 -2.84
N ILE A 191 16.29 -15.99 -3.85
CA ILE A 191 15.73 -15.15 -4.91
C ILE A 191 14.21 -15.01 -4.74
N ILE A 192 13.81 -13.90 -4.12
CA ILE A 192 12.41 -13.48 -3.94
C ILE A 192 12.20 -12.06 -4.48
N PRO A 193 11.01 -11.71 -5.01
CA PRO A 193 9.82 -12.55 -5.20
C PRO A 193 9.70 -13.08 -6.65
N ALA A 194 10.78 -13.53 -7.28
CA ALA A 194 10.74 -13.98 -8.68
C ALA A 194 10.01 -15.33 -8.82
N LEU A 195 8.74 -15.30 -9.25
CA LEU A 195 7.88 -16.49 -9.34
C LEU A 195 8.49 -17.61 -10.21
N SER A 196 9.18 -17.25 -11.30
CA SER A 196 9.88 -18.21 -12.14
C SER A 196 10.92 -19.01 -11.35
N VAL A 197 11.75 -18.34 -10.56
CA VAL A 197 12.78 -19.00 -9.74
C VAL A 197 12.15 -19.82 -8.63
N MET A 198 11.18 -19.23 -7.90
CA MET A 198 10.50 -19.93 -6.81
C MET A 198 9.82 -21.22 -7.29
N ARG A 199 9.19 -21.17 -8.48
CA ARG A 199 8.52 -22.31 -9.10
C ARG A 199 9.51 -23.37 -9.59
N GLU A 200 10.47 -23.00 -10.44
CA GLU A 200 11.38 -23.97 -11.07
C GLU A 200 12.34 -24.59 -10.05
N SER A 201 12.60 -23.91 -8.93
CA SER A 201 13.44 -24.41 -7.83
C SER A 201 12.63 -25.10 -6.72
N TYR A 202 11.31 -25.22 -6.87
CA TYR A 202 10.44 -25.89 -5.90
C TYR A 202 10.57 -25.35 -4.48
N TYR A 203 10.34 -24.05 -4.29
CA TYR A 203 10.20 -23.50 -2.93
C TYR A 203 9.20 -24.34 -2.13
N PRO A 204 9.41 -24.55 -0.82
CA PRO A 204 8.73 -25.58 -0.05
C PRO A 204 7.19 -25.55 -0.14
N ASN A 205 6.58 -24.36 -0.19
CA ASN A 205 5.15 -24.18 -0.39
C ASN A 205 4.66 -24.59 -1.79
N LEU A 206 5.48 -24.41 -2.83
CA LEU A 206 5.18 -24.79 -4.21
C LEU A 206 5.45 -26.27 -4.44
N ALA A 207 6.55 -26.82 -3.90
CA ALA A 207 6.87 -28.25 -3.95
C ALA A 207 5.71 -29.11 -3.43
N LEU A 208 5.09 -28.67 -2.32
CA LEU A 208 3.94 -29.33 -1.72
C LEU A 208 2.75 -29.48 -2.67
N THR A 209 2.52 -28.50 -3.56
CA THR A 209 1.41 -28.56 -4.54
C THR A 209 1.59 -29.66 -5.58
N TYR A 210 2.83 -30.16 -5.74
CA TYR A 210 3.18 -31.27 -6.62
C TYR A 210 3.49 -32.57 -5.87
N GLY A 211 3.28 -32.60 -4.54
CA GLY A 211 3.58 -33.78 -3.72
C GLY A 211 5.07 -34.08 -3.57
N LEU A 212 5.96 -33.12 -3.88
CA LEU A 212 7.39 -33.32 -3.77
C LEU A 212 7.85 -33.10 -2.32
N PRO A 213 8.60 -34.04 -1.72
CA PRO A 213 9.07 -33.90 -0.36
C PRO A 213 10.18 -32.83 -0.31
N SER A 214 10.02 -31.83 0.55
CA SER A 214 11.02 -30.77 0.74
C SER A 214 11.82 -30.99 2.03
N ALA A 215 13.12 -30.69 1.96
CA ALA A 215 13.99 -30.59 3.11
C ALA A 215 13.75 -29.26 3.83
N ASN A 216 13.43 -28.17 3.13
CA ASN A 216 13.06 -26.88 3.71
C ASN A 216 11.73 -26.99 4.47
N VAL A 217 11.71 -26.61 5.76
CA VAL A 217 10.50 -26.66 6.58
C VAL A 217 10.28 -25.34 7.32
N TYR A 218 9.08 -24.78 7.19
CA TYR A 218 8.63 -23.64 7.99
C TYR A 218 8.10 -24.12 9.36
N LEU A 219 8.99 -24.28 10.33
CA LEU A 219 8.63 -24.67 11.69
C LEU A 219 8.61 -23.46 12.64
N PRO A 220 7.60 -23.31 13.52
CA PRO A 220 7.61 -22.28 14.55
C PRO A 220 8.70 -22.51 15.61
N LEU A 221 9.14 -23.76 15.76
CA LEU A 221 10.27 -24.18 16.61
C LEU A 221 11.16 -25.09 15.78
N VAL A 222 12.38 -24.63 15.50
CA VAL A 222 13.36 -25.37 14.68
C VAL A 222 14.24 -26.24 15.59
N PRO A 223 14.24 -27.57 15.45
CA PRO A 223 15.14 -28.43 16.23
C PRO A 223 16.61 -28.10 15.95
N ARG A 224 17.46 -28.07 16.99
CA ARG A 224 18.88 -27.69 16.86
C ARG A 224 19.66 -28.57 15.87
N SER A 225 19.41 -29.87 15.87
CA SER A 225 20.05 -30.81 14.95
C SER A 225 19.68 -30.53 13.49
N TYR A 226 18.41 -30.18 13.25
CA TYR A 226 17.95 -29.82 11.92
C TYR A 226 18.51 -28.45 11.48
N ALA A 227 18.55 -27.46 12.38
CA ALA A 227 19.19 -26.17 12.08
C ALA A 227 20.66 -26.35 11.67
N ALA A 228 21.45 -27.11 12.45
CA ALA A 228 22.84 -27.38 12.12
C ALA A 228 23.01 -28.13 10.79
N PHE A 229 22.10 -29.03 10.44
CA PHE A 229 22.09 -29.72 9.16
C PHE A 229 21.83 -28.77 7.98
N ILE A 230 20.88 -27.84 8.13
CA ILE A 230 20.60 -26.83 7.09
C ILE A 230 21.79 -25.86 6.95
N ASP A 231 22.37 -25.41 8.06
CA ASP A 231 23.54 -24.52 8.03
C ASP A 231 24.73 -25.14 7.30
N ASP A 232 24.91 -26.48 7.38
CA ASP A 232 25.95 -27.22 6.66
C ASP A 232 25.67 -27.31 5.15
N LEU A 233 24.40 -27.35 4.74
CA LEU A 233 24.01 -27.31 3.32
C LEU A 233 24.15 -25.92 2.70
N ASP A 234 24.09 -24.87 3.53
CA ASP A 234 24.20 -23.46 3.11
C ASP A 234 25.64 -22.93 3.09
N ALA A 235 26.60 -23.66 3.69
CA ALA A 235 28.02 -23.31 3.81
C ALA A 235 28.80 -23.45 2.49
#